data_AF-A0A8T2BBY2-F1
#
_entry.id   AF-A0A8T2BBY2-F1
#
_cell.length_a   1.000
_cell.length_b   1.000
_cell.length_c   1.000
_cell.angle_alpha   90.00
_cell.angle_beta   90.00
_cell.angle_gamma   90.00
#
_symmetry.space_group_name_H-M   'P 1'
#
loop_
_entity.id
_entity.type
_entity.pdbx_description
1 polymer ?
#
loop_
_entity_poly.entity_id
_entity_poly.type
_entity_poly.pdbx_seq_one_letter_code
_entity_poly.pdbx_strand_id
1 'polypeptide(L)'
;MEWKSLPMDLQEEILFRVPAKSMARLRSTSKQWNAFLKSGSFAKIHSAFAPKESLIIMLKDRRVYLASVNLHGVQNNVDPSVKLASQLYLKDPHISNVFHCDGLLLLCNIKENRLEVWNPCTGETKLIKPRHGYNMKSDFFAIGYNNKSSSKKYKVLRVDRRPGPVGEYEIYDFTNDSWRVLGEITDWIFGQNYPVTVKGDTYLVAYHTRSAWPNSRGILCFDFSTERFQSVSLPQPFPYAIAALSVVREEKLCVLVDMEWRSLPVDLQEEILSRVPAKSLARLRSTSKRWNALLKSGSFAKIHSANAPTESLIIMLKDSRVYLASVNLHGVHNNVAPSFELGSRFYLKEPHICNVFHCDGLLLLCTIKENRLEVWNPCSGETKLLKPRNSYYKESNFFALGYANKSSGKKYKVLSVDRPNSGLCISNNEYEIYDFTKDSWRVHGVTTNRILIQNYPVSVKGNTYWVDRNPEWPFNKKYLLSFDFSTERFQSLSLPQPFPYVVAALSVVREEQLCLLGYYSTETYSEDLHIWVTTSIGSVMSWSKFLTVHNINQGREIFADGMSFLAVEQTKVLVCFSNQILHIVRENNHIQHVDDHGRDSTSRSSCSVLLKYVPSLAQIQ
;
A
#
# COMPACT_ATOMS: atom_id res chain seq x y z
N MET A 1 6.56 -35.74 -20.02
CA MET A 1 5.35 -36.37 -19.44
C MET A 1 4.17 -35.93 -20.28
N GLU A 2 3.45 -36.87 -20.87
CA GLU A 2 2.22 -36.57 -21.61
C GLU A 2 1.08 -36.39 -20.61
N TRP A 3 0.18 -35.43 -20.84
CA TRP A 3 -0.97 -35.18 -19.95
C TRP A 3 -1.80 -36.43 -19.64
N LYS A 4 -1.87 -37.39 -20.58
CA LYS A 4 -2.55 -38.68 -20.41
C LYS A 4 -1.87 -39.63 -19.42
N SER A 5 -0.63 -39.38 -19.02
CA SER A 5 0.10 -40.21 -18.05
C SER A 5 -0.10 -39.76 -16.60
N LEU A 6 -0.85 -38.68 -16.35
CA LEU A 6 -1.21 -38.24 -15.00
C LEU A 6 -2.41 -39.05 -14.48
N PRO A 7 -2.41 -39.46 -13.21
CA PRO A 7 -3.59 -39.99 -12.52
C PRO A 7 -4.81 -39.04 -12.65
N MET A 8 -6.01 -39.60 -12.79
CA MET A 8 -7.23 -38.83 -13.08
C MET A 8 -7.53 -37.80 -11.98
N ASP A 9 -7.35 -38.16 -10.71
CA ASP A 9 -7.46 -37.31 -9.54
C ASP A 9 -6.53 -36.08 -9.61
N LEU A 10 -5.28 -36.25 -10.04
CA LEU A 10 -4.35 -35.14 -10.24
C LEU A 10 -4.72 -34.26 -11.43
N GLN A 11 -5.24 -34.85 -12.52
CA GLN A 11 -5.77 -34.07 -13.64
C GLN A 11 -6.97 -33.22 -13.19
N GLU A 12 -7.89 -33.79 -12.40
CA GLU A 12 -9.04 -33.07 -11.84
C GLU A 12 -8.59 -31.94 -10.92
N GLU A 13 -7.64 -32.18 -10.01
CA GLU A 13 -7.11 -31.15 -9.10
C GLU A 13 -6.48 -29.97 -9.85
N ILE A 14 -5.70 -30.25 -10.89
CA ILE A 14 -5.11 -29.20 -11.73
C ILE A 14 -6.23 -28.38 -12.37
N LEU A 15 -7.23 -29.03 -12.96
CA LEU A 15 -8.30 -28.34 -13.68
C LEU A 15 -9.22 -27.54 -12.76
N PHE A 16 -9.41 -27.95 -11.51
CA PHE A 16 -10.13 -27.15 -10.50
C PHE A 16 -9.45 -25.80 -10.21
N ARG A 17 -8.13 -25.70 -10.44
CA ARG A 17 -7.33 -24.48 -10.17
C ARG A 17 -7.02 -23.67 -11.43
N VAL A 18 -7.51 -24.07 -12.60
CA VAL A 18 -7.32 -23.33 -13.86
C VAL A 18 -8.45 -22.29 -14.03
N PRO A 19 -8.15 -21.05 -14.48
CA PRO A 19 -9.19 -20.04 -14.72
C PRO A 19 -10.32 -20.53 -15.64
N ALA A 20 -11.57 -20.16 -15.33
CA ALA A 20 -12.76 -20.59 -16.08
C ALA A 20 -12.67 -20.30 -17.59
N LYS A 21 -12.05 -19.18 -17.98
CA LYS A 21 -11.83 -18.80 -19.38
C LYS A 21 -10.94 -19.81 -20.12
N SER A 22 -9.89 -20.30 -19.46
CA SER A 22 -9.01 -21.33 -20.01
C SER A 22 -9.72 -22.68 -20.08
N MET A 23 -10.54 -22.99 -19.07
CA MET A 23 -11.37 -24.20 -19.06
C MET A 23 -12.39 -24.23 -20.20
N ALA A 24 -13.00 -23.10 -20.53
CA ALA A 24 -13.93 -23.00 -21.66
C ALA A 24 -13.26 -23.38 -23.00
N ARG A 25 -11.98 -23.05 -23.19
CA ARG A 25 -11.21 -23.42 -24.39
C ARG A 25 -10.89 -24.92 -24.45
N LEU A 26 -10.73 -25.58 -23.31
CA LEU A 26 -10.47 -27.03 -23.26
C LEU A 26 -11.69 -27.87 -23.67
N ARG A 27 -12.88 -27.28 -23.70
CA ARG A 27 -14.09 -27.99 -24.16
C ARG A 27 -14.04 -28.34 -25.65
N SER A 28 -13.31 -27.57 -26.46
CA SER A 28 -13.19 -27.83 -27.90
C SER A 28 -12.11 -28.86 -28.24
N THR A 29 -11.33 -29.35 -27.26
CA THR A 29 -10.19 -30.24 -27.52
C THR A 29 -10.55 -31.72 -27.43
N SER A 30 -11.59 -32.09 -26.68
CA SER A 30 -12.05 -33.50 -26.56
C SER A 30 -13.50 -33.61 -26.11
N LYS A 31 -14.22 -34.64 -26.60
CA LYS A 31 -15.57 -35.00 -26.13
C LYS A 31 -15.57 -35.41 -24.65
N GLN A 32 -14.53 -36.09 -24.19
CA GLN A 32 -14.40 -36.50 -22.78
C GLN A 32 -14.21 -35.29 -21.87
N TRP A 33 -13.32 -34.35 -22.24
CA TRP A 33 -13.15 -33.07 -21.53
C TRP A 33 -14.44 -32.26 -21.53
N ASN A 34 -15.12 -32.17 -22.67
CA ASN A 34 -16.40 -31.46 -22.76
C ASN A 34 -17.48 -32.06 -21.82
N ALA A 35 -17.57 -33.39 -21.71
CA ALA A 35 -18.51 -34.04 -20.81
C ALA A 35 -18.15 -33.82 -19.33
N PHE A 36 -16.87 -33.98 -18.96
CA PHE A 36 -16.37 -33.75 -17.61
C PHE A 36 -16.62 -32.31 -17.13
N LEU A 37 -16.31 -31.33 -17.98
CA LEU A 37 -16.48 -29.89 -17.68
C LEU A 37 -17.95 -29.45 -17.63
N LYS A 38 -18.88 -30.23 -18.19
CA LYS A 38 -20.33 -30.01 -18.04
C LYS A 38 -20.92 -30.65 -16.77
N SER A 39 -20.16 -31.47 -16.06
CA SER A 39 -20.69 -32.16 -14.87
C SER A 39 -20.98 -31.18 -13.72
N GLY A 40 -22.06 -31.43 -12.98
CA GLY A 40 -22.43 -30.61 -11.83
C GLY A 40 -21.41 -30.69 -10.67
N SER A 41 -20.72 -31.82 -10.54
CA SER A 41 -19.63 -32.02 -9.57
C SER A 41 -18.43 -31.13 -9.90
N PHE A 42 -18.01 -31.09 -11.18
CA PHE A 42 -16.93 -30.22 -11.61
C PHE A 42 -17.26 -28.75 -11.35
N ALA A 43 -18.45 -28.28 -11.76
CA ALA A 43 -18.85 -26.89 -11.56
C ALA A 43 -18.86 -26.47 -10.09
N LYS A 44 -19.22 -27.38 -9.17
CA LYS A 44 -19.25 -27.13 -7.72
C LYS A 44 -17.85 -27.03 -7.12
N ILE A 45 -16.91 -27.87 -7.55
CA ILE A 45 -15.55 -27.89 -7.03
C ILE A 45 -14.73 -26.74 -7.66
N HIS A 46 -14.84 -26.57 -8.98
CA HIS A 46 -14.15 -25.51 -9.72
C HIS A 46 -14.47 -24.11 -9.17
N SER A 47 -15.73 -23.81 -8.85
CA SER A 47 -16.11 -22.52 -8.27
C SER A 47 -15.47 -22.24 -6.90
N ALA A 48 -15.09 -23.28 -6.14
CA ALA A 48 -14.41 -23.14 -4.85
C ALA A 48 -12.90 -22.92 -4.99
N PHE A 49 -12.25 -23.54 -5.99
CA PHE A 49 -10.79 -23.58 -6.10
C PHE A 49 -10.20 -22.74 -7.24
N ALA A 50 -11.01 -22.29 -8.21
CA ALA A 50 -10.51 -21.53 -9.33
C ALA A 50 -9.98 -20.15 -8.92
N PRO A 51 -8.92 -19.65 -9.55
CA PRO A 51 -8.38 -18.33 -9.29
C PRO A 51 -9.44 -17.27 -9.62
N LYS A 52 -9.82 -16.51 -8.59
CA LYS A 52 -10.77 -15.40 -8.69
C LYS A 52 -10.05 -14.21 -9.32
N GLU A 53 -9.96 -14.18 -10.65
CA GLU A 53 -9.56 -12.96 -11.36
C GLU A 53 -10.57 -11.85 -11.05
N SER A 54 -10.10 -10.63 -10.79
CA SER A 54 -10.95 -9.45 -10.51
C SER A 54 -11.61 -8.95 -11.80
N LEU A 55 -12.43 -9.81 -12.39
CA LEU A 55 -13.20 -9.55 -13.60
C LEU A 55 -14.58 -9.03 -13.21
N ILE A 56 -15.01 -7.96 -13.88
CA ILE A 56 -16.34 -7.39 -13.75
C ILE A 56 -17.05 -7.46 -15.10
N ILE A 57 -18.36 -7.66 -15.05
CA ILE A 57 -19.24 -7.54 -16.20
C ILE A 57 -19.73 -6.10 -16.27
N MET A 58 -19.47 -5.44 -17.39
CA MET A 58 -19.81 -4.04 -17.59
C MET A 58 -20.79 -3.90 -18.75
N LEU A 59 -21.93 -3.29 -18.49
CA LEU A 59 -22.84 -2.84 -19.54
C LEU A 59 -22.43 -1.43 -19.97
N LYS A 60 -21.96 -1.27 -21.20
CA LYS A 60 -21.57 0.02 -21.78
C LYS A 60 -22.18 0.15 -23.17
N ASP A 61 -22.81 1.28 -23.48
CA ASP A 61 -23.42 1.55 -24.78
C ASP A 61 -24.34 0.41 -25.26
N ARG A 62 -25.11 -0.16 -24.32
CA ARG A 62 -26.01 -1.31 -24.51
C ARG A 62 -25.34 -2.60 -25.00
N ARG A 63 -24.07 -2.78 -24.68
CA ARG A 63 -23.28 -3.98 -24.96
C ARG A 63 -22.61 -4.48 -23.69
N VAL A 64 -22.48 -5.80 -23.60
CA VAL A 64 -21.93 -6.47 -22.41
C VAL A 64 -20.45 -6.72 -22.64
N TYR A 65 -19.62 -6.18 -21.76
CA TYR A 65 -18.17 -6.29 -21.78
C TYR A 65 -17.65 -7.01 -20.55
N LEU A 66 -16.49 -7.64 -20.73
CA LEU A 66 -15.65 -8.07 -19.63
C LEU A 66 -14.58 -7.01 -19.38
N ALA A 67 -14.45 -6.56 -18.15
CA ALA A 67 -13.34 -5.69 -17.75
C ALA A 67 -12.57 -6.32 -16.59
N SER A 68 -11.26 -6.14 -16.58
CA SER A 68 -10.43 -6.44 -15.42
C SER A 68 -10.22 -5.17 -14.61
N VAL A 69 -10.34 -5.30 -13.29
CA VAL A 69 -10.05 -4.22 -12.35
C VAL A 69 -8.73 -4.54 -11.67
N ASN A 70 -7.74 -3.68 -11.85
CA ASN A 70 -6.50 -3.76 -11.12
C ASN A 70 -6.53 -2.78 -9.94
N LEU A 71 -6.64 -3.34 -8.74
CA LEU A 71 -6.55 -2.61 -7.47
C LEU A 71 -5.18 -2.76 -6.80
N HIS A 72 -4.21 -3.44 -7.43
CA HIS A 72 -2.86 -3.53 -6.88
C HIS A 72 -2.22 -2.14 -6.83
N GLY A 73 -1.70 -1.77 -5.67
CA GLY A 73 -0.99 -0.51 -5.48
C GLY A 73 -1.87 0.68 -5.09
N VAL A 74 -3.19 0.53 -4.88
CA VAL A 74 -4.02 1.60 -4.29
C VAL A 74 -3.50 2.02 -2.91
N GLN A 75 -2.96 1.07 -2.15
CA GLN A 75 -2.25 1.35 -0.88
C GLN A 75 -0.92 2.09 -1.07
N ASN A 76 -0.38 2.12 -2.30
CA ASN A 76 0.89 2.76 -2.66
C ASN A 76 0.68 3.93 -3.66
N ASN A 77 -0.50 4.58 -3.65
CA ASN A 77 -0.87 5.68 -4.55
C ASN A 77 -0.74 5.40 -6.06
N VAL A 78 -0.85 4.14 -6.48
CA VAL A 78 -1.06 3.82 -7.89
C VAL A 78 -2.54 3.95 -8.18
N ASP A 79 -2.88 4.74 -9.20
CA ASP A 79 -4.28 4.89 -9.62
C ASP A 79 -4.87 3.52 -9.99
N PRO A 80 -6.05 3.16 -9.45
CA PRO A 80 -6.72 1.94 -9.86
C PRO A 80 -7.04 2.04 -11.36
N SER A 81 -6.80 0.94 -12.07
CA SER A 81 -7.05 0.91 -13.51
C SER A 81 -8.11 -0.13 -13.84
N VAL A 82 -9.02 0.24 -14.75
CA VAL A 82 -10.00 -0.66 -15.34
C VAL A 82 -9.60 -0.86 -16.79
N LYS A 83 -9.29 -2.10 -17.17
CA LYS A 83 -8.99 -2.46 -18.55
C LYS A 83 -10.17 -3.22 -19.13
N LEU A 84 -10.78 -2.65 -20.17
CA LEU A 84 -11.78 -3.34 -20.94
C LEU A 84 -11.10 -4.49 -21.71
N ALA A 85 -11.41 -5.73 -21.36
CA ALA A 85 -10.72 -6.88 -21.94
C ALA A 85 -11.31 -7.21 -23.32
N SER A 86 -12.62 -7.40 -23.40
CA SER A 86 -13.32 -7.72 -24.65
C SER A 86 -14.83 -7.57 -24.51
N GLN A 87 -15.52 -7.39 -25.65
CA GLN A 87 -16.98 -7.54 -25.68
C GLN A 87 -17.31 -9.03 -25.43
N LEU A 88 -18.13 -9.29 -24.41
CA LEU A 88 -18.46 -10.64 -23.95
C LEU A 88 -19.64 -11.19 -24.77
N TYR A 89 -20.69 -10.40 -24.97
CA TYR A 89 -21.89 -10.80 -25.72
C TYR A 89 -21.93 -10.12 -27.10
N LEU A 90 -21.88 -10.94 -28.16
CA LEU A 90 -21.77 -10.47 -29.55
C LEU A 90 -23.06 -10.67 -30.37
N LYS A 91 -24.02 -11.47 -29.87
CA LYS A 91 -25.20 -11.89 -30.67
C LYS A 91 -26.16 -10.73 -30.93
N ASP A 92 -26.56 -10.01 -29.88
CA ASP A 92 -27.55 -8.95 -29.99
C ASP A 92 -27.01 -7.61 -29.47
N PRO A 93 -26.96 -6.56 -30.31
CA PRO A 93 -26.80 -5.21 -29.82
C PRO A 93 -28.11 -4.77 -29.13
N HIS A 94 -28.04 -3.84 -28.16
CA HIS A 94 -29.18 -3.24 -27.45
C HIS A 94 -29.63 -3.91 -26.13
N ILE A 95 -28.70 -4.53 -25.40
CA ILE A 95 -28.95 -5.00 -24.03
C ILE A 95 -29.21 -3.79 -23.12
N SER A 96 -30.35 -3.81 -22.43
CA SER A 96 -30.80 -2.76 -21.52
C SER A 96 -30.37 -3.01 -20.08
N ASN A 97 -30.42 -4.27 -19.63
CA ASN A 97 -30.05 -4.69 -18.29
C ASN A 97 -29.40 -6.07 -18.32
N VAL A 98 -28.51 -6.31 -17.36
CA VAL A 98 -27.86 -7.60 -17.12
C VAL A 98 -27.95 -7.91 -15.64
N PHE A 99 -28.45 -9.09 -15.30
CA PHE A 99 -28.46 -9.61 -13.94
C PHE A 99 -27.63 -10.90 -13.90
N HIS A 100 -26.86 -11.11 -12.83
CA HIS A 100 -26.03 -12.31 -12.71
C HIS A 100 -26.43 -13.14 -11.48
N CYS A 101 -26.35 -14.46 -11.63
CA CYS A 101 -26.47 -15.41 -10.54
C CYS A 101 -25.57 -16.61 -10.84
N ASP A 102 -24.59 -16.90 -9.98
CA ASP A 102 -23.68 -18.04 -10.11
C ASP A 102 -23.06 -18.20 -11.51
N GLY A 103 -22.65 -17.09 -12.12
CA GLY A 103 -22.05 -17.05 -13.46
C GLY A 103 -23.04 -17.13 -14.63
N LEU A 104 -24.33 -17.34 -14.39
CA LEU A 104 -25.39 -17.17 -15.40
C LEU A 104 -25.78 -15.70 -15.54
N LEU A 105 -25.99 -15.25 -16.76
CA LEU A 105 -26.38 -13.87 -17.07
C LEU A 105 -27.79 -13.84 -17.66
N LEU A 106 -28.71 -13.15 -17.00
CA LEU A 106 -30.02 -12.80 -17.53
C LEU A 106 -29.90 -11.47 -18.29
N LEU A 107 -30.07 -11.52 -19.60
CA LEU A 107 -29.93 -10.40 -20.53
C LEU A 107 -31.31 -9.90 -20.95
N CYS A 108 -31.55 -8.60 -20.80
CA CYS A 108 -32.81 -7.95 -21.19
C CYS A 108 -32.59 -7.12 -22.45
N ASN A 109 -33.19 -7.51 -23.58
CA ASN A 109 -33.14 -6.74 -24.83
C ASN A 109 -34.43 -5.94 -24.99
N ILE A 110 -34.33 -4.61 -24.87
CA ILE A 110 -35.48 -3.71 -24.92
C ILE A 110 -36.00 -3.45 -26.34
N LYS A 111 -35.14 -3.59 -27.36
CA LYS A 111 -35.52 -3.32 -28.75
C LYS A 111 -36.34 -4.48 -29.32
N GLU A 112 -35.91 -5.69 -29.02
CA GLU A 112 -36.56 -6.92 -29.51
C GLU A 112 -37.58 -7.49 -28.53
N ASN A 113 -37.73 -6.84 -27.37
CA ASN A 113 -38.58 -7.31 -26.27
C ASN A 113 -38.27 -8.77 -25.88
N ARG A 114 -36.98 -9.09 -25.75
CA ARG A 114 -36.48 -10.45 -25.52
C ARG A 114 -35.80 -10.56 -24.16
N LEU A 115 -36.06 -11.68 -23.48
CA LEU A 115 -35.41 -12.07 -22.24
C LEU A 115 -34.67 -13.38 -22.49
N GLU A 116 -33.37 -13.42 -22.18
CA GLU A 116 -32.55 -14.61 -22.40
C GLU A 116 -31.58 -14.84 -21.26
N VAL A 117 -31.38 -16.11 -20.91
CA VAL A 117 -30.29 -16.52 -20.03
C VAL A 117 -29.15 -17.05 -20.85
N TRP A 118 -27.97 -16.55 -20.56
CA TRP A 118 -26.74 -16.93 -21.22
C TRP A 118 -25.71 -17.37 -20.21
N ASN A 119 -25.04 -18.48 -20.51
CA ASN A 119 -23.87 -18.95 -19.79
C ASN A 119 -22.61 -18.58 -20.60
N PRO A 120 -21.81 -17.60 -20.16
CA PRO A 120 -20.61 -17.17 -20.88
C PRO A 120 -19.53 -18.25 -20.99
N CYS A 121 -19.45 -19.14 -20.00
CA CYS A 121 -18.48 -20.23 -20.00
C CYS A 121 -18.87 -21.34 -20.97
N THR A 122 -20.18 -21.58 -21.14
CA THR A 122 -20.65 -22.65 -22.02
C THR A 122 -21.03 -22.22 -23.43
N GLY A 123 -21.32 -20.93 -23.62
CA GLY A 123 -21.90 -20.38 -24.84
C GLY A 123 -23.39 -20.68 -25.00
N GLU A 124 -23.99 -21.46 -24.09
CA GLU A 124 -25.39 -21.85 -24.16
C GLU A 124 -26.30 -20.66 -23.83
N THR A 125 -27.34 -20.50 -24.64
CA THR A 125 -28.35 -19.45 -24.51
C THR A 125 -29.74 -20.08 -24.46
N LYS A 126 -30.58 -19.64 -23.53
CA LYS A 126 -31.99 -20.02 -23.44
C LYS A 126 -32.86 -18.78 -23.51
N LEU A 127 -33.71 -18.71 -24.53
CA LEU A 127 -34.72 -17.66 -24.65
C LEU A 127 -35.90 -17.98 -23.72
N ILE A 128 -36.32 -17.00 -22.93
CA ILE A 128 -37.49 -17.11 -22.06
C ILE A 128 -38.64 -16.36 -22.73
N LYS A 129 -39.66 -17.09 -23.19
CA LYS A 129 -40.85 -16.50 -23.82
C LYS A 129 -41.77 -15.92 -22.75
N PRO A 130 -42.35 -14.73 -22.94
CA PRO A 130 -43.29 -14.15 -21.98
C PRO A 130 -44.63 -14.89 -22.00
N ARG A 131 -45.40 -14.79 -20.92
CA ARG A 131 -46.78 -15.30 -20.86
C ARG A 131 -47.78 -14.45 -21.66
N HIS A 132 -47.74 -13.13 -21.48
CA HIS A 132 -48.67 -12.18 -22.13
C HIS A 132 -47.97 -11.04 -22.89
N GLY A 133 -46.64 -11.13 -23.04
CA GLY A 133 -45.78 -10.07 -23.57
C GLY A 133 -44.98 -9.36 -22.47
N TYR A 134 -43.74 -8.99 -22.79
CA TYR A 134 -42.90 -8.20 -21.90
C TYR A 134 -43.14 -6.70 -22.08
N ASN A 135 -42.94 -5.93 -21.02
CA ASN A 135 -42.73 -4.50 -21.11
C ASN A 135 -41.32 -4.19 -20.59
N MET A 136 -40.30 -4.44 -21.42
CA MET A 136 -38.89 -4.29 -21.04
C MET A 136 -38.47 -2.88 -20.54
N LYS A 137 -39.33 -1.86 -20.71
CA LYS A 137 -39.10 -0.51 -20.16
C LYS A 137 -39.47 -0.40 -18.68
N SER A 138 -40.46 -1.16 -18.22
CA SER A 138 -41.01 -1.06 -16.86
C SER A 138 -40.81 -2.32 -16.04
N ASP A 139 -40.76 -3.48 -16.69
CA ASP A 139 -40.63 -4.76 -16.01
C ASP A 139 -39.32 -4.84 -15.23
N PHE A 140 -39.41 -5.37 -14.01
CA PHE A 140 -38.25 -5.70 -13.21
C PHE A 140 -38.00 -7.20 -13.28
N PHE A 141 -36.74 -7.59 -13.41
CA PHE A 141 -36.32 -8.99 -13.46
C PHE A 141 -35.28 -9.29 -12.39
N ALA A 142 -35.32 -10.50 -11.86
CA ALA A 142 -34.30 -11.06 -10.99
C ALA A 142 -34.09 -12.54 -11.30
N ILE A 143 -32.86 -13.03 -11.12
CA ILE A 143 -32.50 -14.43 -11.30
C ILE A 143 -31.88 -14.98 -10.01
N GLY A 144 -32.34 -16.17 -9.63
CA GLY A 144 -31.89 -16.87 -8.44
C GLY A 144 -32.18 -18.36 -8.52
N TYR A 145 -32.04 -19.08 -7.40
CA TYR A 145 -32.30 -20.52 -7.34
C TYR A 145 -32.78 -20.94 -5.95
N ASN A 146 -33.48 -22.07 -5.90
CA ASN A 146 -33.83 -22.71 -4.62
C ASN A 146 -32.55 -23.22 -3.94
N ASN A 147 -32.12 -22.52 -2.89
CA ASN A 147 -30.92 -22.83 -2.10
C ASN A 147 -31.14 -23.93 -1.04
N LYS A 148 -32.38 -24.39 -0.84
CA LYS A 148 -32.73 -25.50 0.07
C LYS A 148 -32.67 -26.87 -0.62
N SER A 149 -32.49 -26.92 -1.94
CA SER A 149 -32.39 -28.16 -2.70
C SER A 149 -30.93 -28.56 -2.94
N SER A 150 -30.66 -29.86 -3.01
CA SER A 150 -29.33 -30.40 -3.34
C SER A 150 -28.89 -30.07 -4.78
N SER A 151 -29.83 -29.78 -5.67
CA SER A 151 -29.58 -29.30 -7.03
C SER A 151 -30.09 -27.86 -7.21
N LYS A 152 -29.30 -27.02 -7.87
CA LYS A 152 -29.68 -25.62 -8.15
C LYS A 152 -30.81 -25.59 -9.16
N LYS A 153 -32.03 -25.37 -8.67
CA LYS A 153 -33.23 -25.13 -9.50
C LYS A 153 -33.38 -23.64 -9.71
N TYR A 154 -32.82 -23.15 -10.81
CA TYR A 154 -32.87 -21.75 -11.18
C TYR A 154 -34.30 -21.30 -11.49
N LYS A 155 -34.59 -20.04 -11.22
CA LYS A 155 -35.86 -19.38 -11.50
C LYS A 155 -35.62 -17.92 -11.89
N VAL A 156 -36.55 -17.35 -12.66
CA VAL A 156 -36.59 -15.90 -12.93
C VAL A 156 -37.84 -15.31 -12.31
N LEU A 157 -37.67 -14.28 -11.50
CA LEU A 157 -38.77 -13.44 -11.04
C LEU A 157 -38.96 -12.30 -12.06
N ARG A 158 -40.21 -12.06 -12.45
CA ARG A 158 -40.65 -10.87 -13.18
C ARG A 158 -41.68 -10.13 -12.32
N VAL A 159 -41.53 -8.81 -12.27
CA VAL A 159 -42.51 -7.91 -11.66
C VAL A 159 -43.02 -6.96 -12.73
N ASP A 160 -44.29 -7.10 -13.11
CA ASP A 160 -44.95 -6.21 -14.07
C ASP A 160 -45.27 -4.88 -13.37
N ARG A 161 -44.65 -3.78 -13.84
CA ARG A 161 -44.83 -2.43 -13.28
C ARG A 161 -45.82 -1.58 -14.09
N ARG A 162 -46.72 -2.17 -14.87
CA ARG A 162 -47.76 -1.41 -15.58
C ARG A 162 -48.63 -0.59 -14.60
N PRO A 163 -49.07 0.62 -15.00
CA PRO A 163 -49.96 1.44 -14.18
C PRO A 163 -51.34 0.77 -14.09
N GLY A 164 -51.60 0.10 -12.98
CA GLY A 164 -52.85 -0.57 -12.61
C GLY A 164 -52.81 -0.92 -11.11
N PRO A 165 -53.96 -1.22 -10.46
CA PRO A 165 -54.05 -1.29 -9.00
C PRO A 165 -53.25 -2.43 -8.35
N VAL A 166 -52.79 -3.43 -9.11
CA VAL A 166 -51.97 -4.54 -8.61
C VAL A 166 -50.92 -4.91 -9.66
N GLY A 167 -49.64 -4.71 -9.36
CA GLY A 167 -48.56 -5.27 -10.19
C GLY A 167 -48.57 -6.79 -10.10
N GLU A 168 -48.48 -7.48 -11.23
CA GLU A 168 -48.42 -8.95 -11.26
C GLU A 168 -46.98 -9.43 -11.05
N TYR A 169 -46.82 -10.40 -10.16
CA TYR A 169 -45.55 -11.08 -9.89
C TYR A 169 -45.59 -12.43 -10.60
N GLU A 170 -44.66 -12.68 -11.50
CA GLU A 170 -44.56 -13.95 -12.22
C GLU A 170 -43.22 -14.61 -11.91
N ILE A 171 -43.25 -15.94 -11.76
CA ILE A 171 -42.03 -16.73 -11.64
C ILE A 171 -41.94 -17.73 -12.77
N TYR A 172 -40.79 -17.73 -13.43
CA TYR A 172 -40.44 -18.71 -14.43
C TYR A 172 -39.58 -19.79 -13.79
N ASP A 173 -40.02 -21.04 -13.89
CA ASP A 173 -39.27 -22.18 -13.41
C ASP A 173 -38.56 -22.88 -14.58
N PHE A 174 -37.23 -23.00 -14.48
CA PHE A 174 -36.43 -23.68 -15.51
C PHE A 174 -36.70 -25.18 -15.58
N THR A 175 -37.18 -25.82 -14.50
CA THR A 175 -37.48 -27.26 -14.55
C THR A 175 -38.75 -27.55 -15.35
N ASN A 176 -39.73 -26.66 -15.27
CA ASN A 176 -41.04 -26.85 -15.90
C ASN A 176 -41.20 -26.04 -17.20
N ASP A 177 -40.16 -25.27 -17.57
CA ASP A 177 -40.13 -24.40 -18.75
C ASP A 177 -41.38 -23.49 -18.86
N SER A 178 -41.89 -23.01 -17.73
CA SER A 178 -43.18 -22.32 -17.66
C SER A 178 -43.21 -21.19 -16.64
N TRP A 179 -44.04 -20.19 -16.97
CA TRP A 179 -44.40 -19.10 -16.07
C TRP A 179 -45.61 -19.48 -15.21
N ARG A 180 -45.63 -18.99 -13.97
CA ARG A 180 -46.84 -18.92 -13.15
C ARG A 180 -46.88 -17.63 -12.35
N VAL A 181 -48.10 -17.20 -12.01
CA VAL A 181 -48.34 -15.98 -11.22
C VAL A 181 -48.21 -16.31 -9.74
N LEU A 182 -47.57 -15.42 -8.99
CA LEU A 182 -47.54 -15.39 -7.54
C LEU A 182 -48.70 -14.50 -7.06
N GLY A 183 -49.48 -14.99 -6.10
CA GLY A 183 -50.61 -14.25 -5.52
C GLY A 183 -50.22 -13.25 -4.42
N GLU A 184 -48.92 -12.99 -4.25
CA GLU A 184 -48.41 -12.12 -3.19
C GLU A 184 -48.26 -10.68 -3.69
N ILE A 185 -48.77 -9.72 -2.93
CA ILE A 185 -48.63 -8.29 -3.20
C ILE A 185 -47.74 -7.72 -2.11
N THR A 186 -46.60 -7.12 -2.49
CA THR A 186 -45.75 -6.42 -1.52
C THR A 186 -46.17 -4.96 -1.37
N ASP A 187 -46.19 -4.46 -0.13
CA ASP A 187 -46.41 -3.03 0.20
C ASP A 187 -45.18 -2.15 -0.15
N TRP A 188 -44.22 -2.68 -0.93
CA TRP A 188 -42.97 -2.03 -1.28
C TRP A 188 -42.93 -1.61 -2.74
N ILE A 189 -42.46 -0.38 -2.98
CA ILE A 189 -42.14 0.12 -4.31
C ILE A 189 -40.67 -0.20 -4.59
N PHE A 190 -40.42 -0.98 -5.64
CA PHE A 190 -39.07 -1.32 -6.07
C PHE A 190 -38.34 -0.08 -6.59
N GLY A 191 -37.13 0.18 -6.08
CA GLY A 191 -36.31 1.28 -6.56
C GLY A 191 -35.75 1.08 -7.96
N GLN A 192 -34.98 2.07 -8.42
CA GLN A 192 -34.21 2.03 -9.67
C GLN A 192 -32.84 1.34 -9.49
N ASN A 193 -32.48 0.94 -8.26
CA ASN A 193 -31.18 0.34 -7.98
C ASN A 193 -31.07 -1.07 -8.54
N TYR A 194 -29.87 -1.43 -9.01
CA TYR A 194 -29.57 -2.79 -9.48
C TYR A 194 -29.69 -3.79 -8.31
N PRO A 195 -30.47 -4.87 -8.49
CA PRO A 195 -30.55 -5.95 -7.52
C PRO A 195 -29.29 -6.83 -7.57
N VAL A 196 -28.98 -7.49 -6.47
CA VAL A 196 -27.84 -8.39 -6.35
C VAL A 196 -28.27 -9.74 -5.79
N THR A 197 -27.68 -10.84 -6.29
CA THR A 197 -28.01 -12.19 -5.84
C THR A 197 -26.91 -12.71 -4.91
N VAL A 198 -27.30 -13.19 -3.72
CA VAL A 198 -26.41 -13.79 -2.72
C VAL A 198 -26.96 -15.15 -2.33
N LYS A 199 -26.17 -16.22 -2.52
CA LYS A 199 -26.56 -17.61 -2.18
C LYS A 199 -27.94 -18.03 -2.73
N GLY A 200 -28.23 -17.59 -3.96
CA GLY A 200 -29.46 -17.94 -4.68
C GLY A 200 -30.64 -17.00 -4.46
N ASP A 201 -30.60 -16.13 -3.46
CA ASP A 201 -31.67 -15.17 -3.17
C ASP A 201 -31.30 -13.76 -3.65
N THR A 202 -32.29 -12.99 -4.11
CA THR A 202 -32.05 -11.66 -4.68
C THR A 202 -32.41 -10.55 -3.68
N TYR A 203 -31.48 -9.63 -3.49
CA TYR A 203 -31.59 -8.47 -2.62
C TYR A 203 -31.68 -7.20 -3.44
N LEU A 204 -32.55 -6.28 -3.02
CA LEU A 204 -32.80 -5.03 -3.73
C LEU A 204 -33.19 -3.91 -2.77
N VAL A 205 -33.01 -2.67 -3.22
CA VAL A 205 -33.43 -1.49 -2.46
C VAL A 205 -34.87 -1.13 -2.84
N ALA A 206 -35.74 -1.00 -1.84
CA ALA A 206 -37.15 -0.70 -2.03
C ALA A 206 -37.63 0.39 -1.05
N TYR A 207 -38.78 0.99 -1.36
CA TYR A 207 -39.43 2.02 -0.56
C TYR A 207 -40.73 1.48 0.02
N HIS A 208 -40.99 1.76 1.30
CA HIS A 208 -42.24 1.34 1.92
C HIS A 208 -43.37 2.33 1.58
N THR A 209 -44.45 1.85 0.96
CA THR A 209 -45.59 2.69 0.51
C THR A 209 -46.27 3.47 1.65
N ARG A 210 -46.30 2.91 2.87
CA ARG A 210 -46.94 3.54 4.04
C ARG A 210 -46.03 4.40 4.91
N SER A 211 -44.77 4.60 4.51
CA SER A 211 -43.86 5.38 5.35
C SER A 211 -44.12 6.89 5.17
N ALA A 212 -44.34 7.61 6.28
CA ALA A 212 -44.56 9.06 6.29
C ALA A 212 -43.32 9.87 5.87
N TRP A 213 -42.18 9.20 5.64
CA TRP A 213 -40.92 9.81 5.28
C TRP A 213 -40.60 9.45 3.82
N PRO A 214 -40.49 10.44 2.91
CA PRO A 214 -40.22 10.22 1.48
C PRO A 214 -38.93 9.44 1.15
N ASN A 215 -38.07 9.17 2.15
CA ASN A 215 -36.74 8.58 2.00
C ASN A 215 -36.54 7.25 2.76
N SER A 216 -37.59 6.55 3.17
CA SER A 216 -37.49 5.26 3.89
C SER A 216 -37.05 4.11 2.95
N ARG A 217 -35.79 4.13 2.52
CA ARG A 217 -35.18 3.03 1.75
C ARG A 217 -34.88 1.87 2.68
N GLY A 218 -35.47 0.71 2.38
CA GLY A 218 -35.15 -0.57 3.01
C GLY A 218 -34.51 -1.54 2.03
N ILE A 219 -34.05 -2.67 2.56
CA ILE A 219 -33.56 -3.79 1.75
C ILE A 219 -34.65 -4.87 1.76
N LEU A 220 -35.07 -5.27 0.57
CA LEU A 220 -36.00 -6.37 0.36
C LEU A 220 -35.23 -7.56 -0.21
N CYS A 221 -35.47 -8.75 0.33
CA CYS A 221 -34.98 -10.02 -0.16
C CYS A 221 -36.13 -10.78 -0.81
N PHE A 222 -35.92 -11.34 -2.00
CA PHE A 222 -36.81 -12.35 -2.57
C PHE A 222 -36.14 -13.71 -2.42
N ASP A 223 -36.74 -14.56 -1.58
CA ASP A 223 -36.31 -15.93 -1.33
C ASP A 223 -36.87 -16.84 -2.42
N PHE A 224 -36.01 -17.41 -3.27
CA PHE A 224 -36.46 -18.25 -4.40
C PHE A 224 -36.87 -19.67 -4.00
N SER A 225 -36.57 -20.05 -2.75
CA SER A 225 -36.97 -21.33 -2.16
C SER A 225 -38.38 -21.27 -1.61
N THR A 226 -38.76 -20.16 -0.96
CA THR A 226 -40.12 -19.93 -0.45
C THR A 226 -41.00 -19.12 -1.38
N GLU A 227 -40.39 -18.43 -2.35
CA GLU A 227 -41.00 -17.53 -3.32
C GLU A 227 -41.76 -16.39 -2.68
N ARG A 228 -41.15 -15.83 -1.63
CA ARG A 228 -41.71 -14.72 -0.85
C ARG A 228 -40.74 -13.59 -0.68
N PHE A 229 -41.30 -12.39 -0.57
CA PHE A 229 -40.55 -11.21 -0.17
C PHE A 229 -40.35 -11.17 1.35
N GLN A 230 -39.15 -10.79 1.77
CA GLN A 230 -38.77 -10.64 3.18
C GLN A 230 -38.03 -9.31 3.36
N SER A 231 -38.41 -8.53 4.38
CA SER A 231 -37.68 -7.32 4.76
C SER A 231 -36.39 -7.70 5.47
N VAL A 232 -35.28 -7.09 5.08
CA VAL A 232 -33.99 -7.27 5.75
C VAL A 232 -33.81 -6.13 6.76
N SER A 233 -33.63 -6.50 8.03
CA SER A 233 -33.38 -5.54 9.11
C SER A 233 -31.97 -4.96 9.03
N LEU A 234 -31.88 -3.63 9.03
CA LEU A 234 -30.61 -2.91 9.11
C LEU A 234 -30.22 -2.67 10.59
N PRO A 235 -28.91 -2.56 10.90
CA PRO A 235 -28.45 -2.29 12.26
C PRO A 235 -28.99 -0.96 12.78
N GLN A 236 -29.70 -0.93 13.90
CA GLN A 236 -30.25 0.30 14.45
C GLN A 236 -29.32 0.92 15.49
N PRO A 237 -29.13 2.26 15.49
CA PRO A 237 -29.70 3.23 14.54
C PRO A 237 -29.02 3.18 13.16
N PHE A 238 -29.80 3.21 12.08
CA PHE A 238 -29.29 3.33 10.70
C PHE A 238 -29.71 4.65 10.07
N PRO A 239 -29.04 5.78 10.37
CA PRO A 239 -29.44 7.09 9.88
C PRO A 239 -28.99 7.36 8.43
N TYR A 240 -28.51 6.34 7.70
CA TYR A 240 -27.81 6.50 6.43
C TYR A 240 -28.70 6.15 5.24
N ALA A 241 -28.59 6.92 4.15
CA ALA A 241 -29.30 6.63 2.91
C ALA A 241 -28.58 5.53 2.13
N ILE A 242 -29.30 4.49 1.71
CA ILE A 242 -28.72 3.42 0.89
C ILE A 242 -28.55 3.91 -0.55
N ALA A 243 -27.30 3.94 -1.03
CA ALA A 243 -26.95 4.30 -2.40
C ALA A 243 -27.03 3.09 -3.33
N ALA A 244 -26.39 1.97 -2.97
CA ALA A 244 -26.35 0.77 -3.80
C ALA A 244 -26.11 -0.50 -2.97
N LEU A 245 -26.33 -1.66 -3.59
CA LEU A 245 -25.98 -2.97 -3.04
C LEU A 245 -24.85 -3.58 -3.87
N SER A 246 -24.03 -4.40 -3.23
CA SER A 246 -22.97 -5.18 -3.85
C SER A 246 -22.77 -6.50 -3.11
N VAL A 247 -21.93 -7.39 -3.64
CA VAL A 247 -21.64 -8.69 -3.05
C VAL A 247 -20.15 -8.85 -2.85
N VAL A 248 -19.74 -9.20 -1.64
CA VAL A 248 -18.34 -9.48 -1.30
C VAL A 248 -18.10 -10.98 -1.38
N ARG A 249 -17.22 -11.38 -2.30
CA ARG A 249 -16.80 -12.78 -2.53
C ARG A 249 -17.96 -13.74 -2.81
N GLU A 250 -19.06 -13.25 -3.37
CA GLU A 250 -20.30 -14.02 -3.64
C GLU A 250 -21.03 -14.54 -2.38
N GLU A 251 -20.58 -14.16 -1.19
CA GLU A 251 -21.07 -14.73 0.08
C GLU A 251 -21.74 -13.73 1.00
N LYS A 252 -21.34 -12.46 0.94
CA LYS A 252 -21.80 -11.42 1.87
C LYS A 252 -22.46 -10.28 1.11
N LEU A 253 -23.62 -9.85 1.56
CA LEU A 253 -24.27 -8.63 1.10
C LEU A 253 -23.48 -7.42 1.61
N CYS A 254 -23.20 -6.46 0.72
CA CYS A 254 -22.57 -5.19 1.03
C CYS A 254 -23.54 -4.07 0.68
N VAL A 255 -23.62 -3.07 1.56
CA VAL A 255 -24.49 -1.91 1.41
C VAL A 255 -23.59 -0.70 1.26
N LEU A 256 -23.67 -0.04 0.11
CA LEU A 256 -23.06 1.27 -0.08
C LEU A 256 -24.05 2.31 0.42
N VAL A 257 -23.60 3.11 1.38
CA VAL A 257 -24.37 4.21 1.95
C VAL A 257 -23.86 5.54 1.40
N ASP A 258 -24.78 6.47 1.20
CA ASP A 258 -24.45 7.88 0.98
C ASP A 258 -24.27 8.55 2.34
N MET A 259 -23.14 9.22 2.51
CA MET A 259 -22.67 9.74 3.79
C MET A 259 -22.06 11.12 3.59
N GLU A 260 -22.56 12.11 4.30
CA GLU A 260 -21.78 13.32 4.50
C GLU A 260 -20.64 13.02 5.48
N TRP A 261 -19.41 13.38 5.12
CA TRP A 261 -18.25 13.13 6.00
C TRP A 261 -18.43 13.68 7.43
N ARG A 262 -19.23 14.74 7.57
CA ARG A 262 -19.55 15.38 8.86
C ARG A 262 -20.42 14.52 9.77
N SER A 263 -21.21 13.59 9.22
CA SER A 263 -22.05 12.68 9.99
C SER A 263 -21.36 11.38 10.39
N LEU A 264 -20.11 11.14 9.93
CA LEU A 264 -19.31 10.01 10.40
C LEU A 264 -18.92 10.19 11.87
N PRO A 265 -19.05 9.16 12.71
CA PRO A 265 -18.41 9.08 14.02
C PRO A 265 -16.91 9.42 13.95
N VAL A 266 -16.39 10.10 14.98
CA VAL A 266 -15.01 10.63 15.00
C VAL A 266 -13.98 9.50 14.86
N ASP A 267 -14.23 8.37 15.51
CA ASP A 267 -13.43 7.15 15.44
C ASP A 267 -13.33 6.59 14.01
N LEU A 268 -14.42 6.57 13.24
CA LEU A 268 -14.39 6.16 11.84
C LEU A 268 -13.67 7.18 10.95
N GLN A 269 -13.80 8.48 11.24
CA GLN A 269 -13.01 9.51 10.55
C GLN A 269 -11.51 9.27 10.80
N GLU A 270 -11.11 9.09 12.06
CA GLU A 270 -9.73 8.80 12.44
C GLU A 270 -9.21 7.52 11.78
N GLU A 271 -10.00 6.44 11.77
CA GLU A 271 -9.60 5.18 11.13
C GLU A 271 -9.33 5.37 9.64
N ILE A 272 -10.25 6.00 8.90
CA ILE A 272 -10.09 6.22 7.45
C ILE A 272 -8.85 7.07 7.18
N LEU A 273 -8.69 8.18 7.92
CA LEU A 273 -7.58 9.09 7.73
C LEU A 273 -6.25 8.51 8.15
N SER A 274 -6.23 7.62 9.15
CA SER A 274 -5.00 6.94 9.57
C SER A 274 -4.36 6.13 8.44
N ARG A 275 -5.14 5.78 7.42
CA ARG A 275 -4.69 5.03 6.21
C ARG A 275 -4.38 5.94 5.02
N VAL A 276 -4.50 7.26 5.17
CA VAL A 276 -4.16 8.23 4.12
C VAL A 276 -2.70 8.66 4.28
N PRO A 277 -1.92 8.79 3.19
CA PRO A 277 -0.54 9.24 3.28
C PRO A 277 -0.38 10.59 4.02
N ALA A 278 0.65 10.70 4.86
CA ALA A 278 0.89 11.92 5.66
C ALA A 278 1.00 13.19 4.80
N LYS A 279 1.60 13.10 3.61
CA LYS A 279 1.72 14.24 2.67
C LYS A 279 0.36 14.73 2.19
N SER A 280 -0.57 13.81 1.92
CA SER A 280 -1.95 14.15 1.53
C SER A 280 -2.71 14.76 2.70
N LEU A 281 -2.57 14.19 3.90
CA LEU A 281 -3.18 14.75 5.13
C LEU A 281 -2.64 16.14 5.48
N ALA A 282 -1.34 16.39 5.27
CA ALA A 282 -0.74 17.69 5.47
C ALA A 282 -1.46 18.78 4.67
N ARG A 283 -1.82 18.49 3.41
CA ARG A 283 -2.59 19.41 2.55
C ARG A 283 -4.01 19.65 3.07
N LEU A 284 -4.62 18.69 3.79
CA LEU A 284 -5.96 18.85 4.38
C LEU A 284 -5.97 19.78 5.59
N ARG A 285 -4.82 20.05 6.22
CA ARG A 285 -4.76 20.98 7.37
C ARG A 285 -5.23 22.39 7.00
N SER A 286 -5.02 22.84 5.76
CA SER A 286 -5.42 24.17 5.31
C SER A 286 -6.90 24.27 4.94
N THR A 287 -7.62 23.15 4.80
CA THR A 287 -9.00 23.16 4.31
C THR A 287 -10.04 23.28 5.42
N SER A 288 -9.70 22.95 6.68
CA SER A 288 -10.61 23.11 7.83
C SER A 288 -9.90 23.19 9.17
N LYS A 289 -10.44 23.99 10.09
CA LYS A 289 -10.01 24.06 11.49
C LYS A 289 -10.18 22.71 12.21
N ARG A 290 -11.26 21.98 11.95
CA ARG A 290 -11.52 20.65 12.54
C ARG A 290 -10.48 19.63 12.07
N TRP A 291 -10.20 19.60 10.76
CA TRP A 291 -9.16 18.76 10.17
C TRP A 291 -7.79 19.07 10.75
N ASN A 292 -7.44 20.35 10.83
CA ASN A 292 -6.18 20.78 11.43
C ASN A 292 -6.08 20.36 12.90
N ALA A 293 -7.14 20.48 13.71
CA ALA A 293 -7.13 20.06 15.11
C ALA A 293 -6.95 18.54 15.27
N LEU A 294 -7.68 17.74 14.47
CA LEU A 294 -7.58 16.28 14.47
C LEU A 294 -6.17 15.81 14.11
N LEU A 295 -5.64 16.30 12.99
CA LEU A 295 -4.31 15.94 12.47
C LEU A 295 -3.17 16.44 13.35
N LYS A 296 -3.42 17.43 14.21
CA LYS A 296 -2.48 17.91 15.24
C LYS A 296 -2.54 17.09 16.53
N SER A 297 -3.53 16.22 16.71
CA SER A 297 -3.65 15.47 17.96
C SER A 297 -2.56 14.39 18.07
N GLY A 298 -1.93 14.28 19.23
CA GLY A 298 -0.91 13.25 19.48
C GLY A 298 -1.48 11.83 19.45
N SER A 299 -2.77 11.65 19.74
CA SER A 299 -3.48 10.37 19.59
C SER A 299 -3.58 9.96 18.11
N PHE A 300 -4.02 10.88 17.24
CA PHE A 300 -4.10 10.60 15.81
C PHE A 300 -2.73 10.32 15.21
N ALA A 301 -1.68 11.09 15.59
CA ALA A 301 -0.32 10.84 15.11
C ALA A 301 0.15 9.41 15.41
N LYS A 302 -0.19 8.86 16.59
CA LYS A 302 0.13 7.46 16.95
C LYS A 302 -0.62 6.45 16.09
N ILE A 303 -1.92 6.65 15.87
CA ILE A 303 -2.76 5.77 15.05
C ILE A 303 -2.29 5.82 13.59
N HIS A 304 -2.01 7.02 13.09
CA HIS A 304 -1.50 7.24 11.74
C HIS A 304 -0.13 6.57 11.54
N SER A 305 0.83 6.75 12.47
CA SER A 305 2.13 6.07 12.36
C SER A 305 2.04 4.54 12.29
N ALA A 306 0.98 3.93 12.85
CA ALA A 306 0.77 2.49 12.78
C ALA A 306 0.08 2.01 11.50
N ASN A 307 -0.77 2.85 10.89
CA ASN A 307 -1.69 2.45 9.82
C ASN A 307 -1.36 3.07 8.45
N ALA A 308 -0.54 4.11 8.43
CA ALA A 308 -0.31 4.88 7.22
C ALA A 308 0.50 4.09 6.19
N PRO A 309 0.17 4.26 4.89
CA PRO A 309 1.01 3.74 3.83
C PRO A 309 2.39 4.40 3.90
N THR A 310 3.44 3.58 3.86
CA THR A 310 4.83 4.03 3.92
C THR A 310 5.25 4.55 2.54
N GLU A 311 4.92 5.81 2.25
CA GLU A 311 5.54 6.54 1.16
C GLU A 311 6.95 6.94 1.55
N SER A 312 7.91 6.10 1.21
CA SER A 312 9.31 6.48 1.37
C SER A 312 9.76 7.35 0.21
N LEU A 313 10.10 8.59 0.53
CA LEU A 313 10.76 9.51 -0.37
C LEU A 313 12.27 9.42 -0.16
N ILE A 314 13.05 9.90 -1.12
CA ILE A 314 14.49 9.99 -0.98
C ILE A 314 14.84 11.46 -0.79
N ILE A 315 15.62 11.77 0.24
CA ILE A 315 16.22 13.08 0.42
C ILE A 315 17.67 13.00 -0.01
N MET A 316 18.09 13.97 -0.81
CA MET A 316 19.45 14.10 -1.31
C MET A 316 20.01 15.48 -0.94
N LEU A 317 21.20 15.50 -0.34
CA LEU A 317 21.97 16.73 -0.07
C LEU A 317 23.04 16.90 -1.16
N LYS A 318 22.77 17.79 -2.12
CA LYS A 318 23.67 18.10 -3.26
C LYS A 318 23.96 19.60 -3.26
N ASP A 319 25.21 20.01 -3.42
CA ASP A 319 25.60 21.43 -3.47
C ASP A 319 25.13 22.26 -2.27
N SER A 320 25.20 21.68 -1.07
CA SER A 320 24.67 22.27 0.17
C SER A 320 23.18 22.59 0.14
N ARG A 321 22.41 21.91 -0.71
CA ARG A 321 20.96 22.08 -0.88
C ARG A 321 20.25 20.73 -0.76
N VAL A 322 19.06 20.76 -0.16
CA VAL A 322 18.25 19.57 0.08
C VAL A 322 17.23 19.41 -1.05
N TYR A 323 17.28 18.27 -1.74
CA TYR A 323 16.38 17.90 -2.83
C TYR A 323 15.54 16.69 -2.45
N LEU A 324 14.34 16.63 -3.02
CA LEU A 324 13.55 15.42 -3.04
C LEU A 324 13.93 14.63 -4.28
N ALA A 325 14.10 13.33 -4.15
CA ALA A 325 14.34 12.44 -5.27
C ALA A 325 13.40 11.24 -5.21
N SER A 326 13.17 10.64 -6.38
CA SER A 326 12.45 9.38 -6.52
C SER A 326 13.26 8.42 -7.37
N VAL A 327 13.30 7.16 -6.93
CA VAL A 327 13.87 6.06 -7.72
C VAL A 327 12.72 5.13 -8.07
N ASN A 328 12.46 4.96 -9.37
CA ASN A 328 11.52 3.98 -9.85
C ASN A 328 12.25 2.66 -10.13
N LEU A 329 11.95 1.65 -9.30
CA LEU A 329 12.48 0.30 -9.43
C LEU A 329 11.46 -0.68 -10.03
N HIS A 330 10.37 -0.17 -10.62
CA HIS A 330 9.32 -0.99 -11.20
C HIS A 330 9.82 -1.70 -12.47
N GLY A 331 9.59 -3.00 -12.56
CA GLY A 331 9.94 -3.77 -13.76
C GLY A 331 11.43 -4.06 -13.93
N VAL A 332 12.28 -3.76 -12.95
CA VAL A 332 13.71 -4.10 -13.05
C VAL A 332 13.96 -5.63 -12.95
N HIS A 333 12.97 -6.40 -12.48
CA HIS A 333 12.95 -7.87 -12.65
C HIS A 333 12.60 -8.31 -14.09
N ASN A 334 12.05 -7.40 -14.89
CA ASN A 334 11.66 -7.60 -16.29
C ASN A 334 12.60 -6.84 -17.25
N ASN A 335 13.85 -6.59 -16.87
CA ASN A 335 14.86 -5.86 -17.65
C ASN A 335 14.47 -4.42 -18.06
N VAL A 336 13.51 -3.79 -17.37
CA VAL A 336 13.28 -2.35 -17.52
C VAL A 336 14.36 -1.62 -16.75
N ALA A 337 15.02 -0.64 -17.40
CA ALA A 337 16.02 0.19 -16.74
C ALA A 337 15.38 0.92 -15.55
N PRO A 338 16.00 0.91 -14.36
CA PRO A 338 15.54 1.76 -13.27
C PRO A 338 15.59 3.23 -13.73
N SER A 339 14.71 4.06 -13.21
CA SER A 339 14.79 5.51 -13.44
C SER A 339 15.00 6.25 -12.13
N PHE A 340 15.77 7.33 -12.22
CA PHE A 340 15.98 8.27 -11.13
C PHE A 340 15.48 9.64 -11.58
N GLU A 341 14.69 10.27 -10.74
CA GLU A 341 14.20 11.62 -10.97
C GLU A 341 14.59 12.47 -9.77
N LEU A 342 15.43 13.48 -10.02
CA LEU A 342 15.70 14.53 -9.06
C LEU A 342 14.54 15.53 -9.13
N GLY A 343 13.77 15.60 -8.06
CA GLY A 343 12.69 16.55 -7.91
C GLY A 343 13.20 17.96 -7.60
N SER A 344 12.25 18.85 -7.30
CA SER A 344 12.57 20.23 -6.93
C SER A 344 13.35 20.30 -5.62
N ARG A 345 13.99 21.47 -5.38
CA ARG A 345 14.52 21.81 -4.05
C ARG A 345 13.42 21.59 -3.01
N PHE A 346 13.74 20.79 -2.00
CA PHE A 346 12.80 20.38 -0.97
C PHE A 346 12.74 21.40 0.16
N TYR A 347 13.90 21.95 0.52
CA TYR A 347 14.01 23.04 1.48
C TYR A 347 14.33 24.34 0.73
N LEU A 348 13.44 25.33 0.82
CA LEU A 348 13.48 26.57 0.04
C LEU A 348 14.05 27.78 0.79
N LYS A 349 14.11 27.73 2.12
CA LYS A 349 14.84 28.75 2.87
C LYS A 349 16.31 28.52 2.50
N GLU A 350 17.04 29.56 2.10
CA GLU A 350 18.40 29.43 1.56
C GLU A 350 19.48 29.59 2.66
N PRO A 351 19.87 28.52 3.36
CA PRO A 351 21.18 28.46 4.00
C PRO A 351 22.06 27.38 3.35
N HIS A 352 23.38 27.53 3.46
CA HIS A 352 24.34 26.52 3.03
C HIS A 352 24.33 25.30 3.99
N ILE A 353 23.53 24.27 3.66
CA ILE A 353 23.35 23.08 4.50
C ILE A 353 24.54 22.14 4.32
N CYS A 354 25.26 21.84 5.40
CA CYS A 354 26.41 20.93 5.37
C CYS A 354 26.05 19.49 5.70
N ASN A 355 24.99 19.26 6.50
CA ASN A 355 24.54 17.92 6.86
C ASN A 355 23.04 17.87 7.17
N VAL A 356 22.44 16.70 7.00
CA VAL A 356 21.02 16.42 7.28
C VAL A 356 20.92 15.09 8.02
N PHE A 357 20.15 15.08 9.11
CA PHE A 357 19.83 13.86 9.85
C PHE A 357 18.32 13.63 9.88
N HIS A 358 17.90 12.38 9.73
CA HIS A 358 16.48 11.99 9.77
C HIS A 358 16.16 11.20 11.03
N CYS A 359 15.06 11.54 11.70
CA CYS A 359 14.45 10.71 12.73
C CYS A 359 12.93 10.90 12.73
N ASP A 360 12.18 9.82 12.47
CA ASP A 360 10.73 9.78 12.67
C ASP A 360 9.96 10.88 11.90
N GLY A 361 10.42 11.17 10.67
CA GLY A 361 9.89 12.21 9.78
C GLY A 361 10.28 13.64 10.13
N LEU A 362 11.09 13.85 11.18
CA LEU A 362 11.78 15.11 11.45
C LEU A 362 13.16 15.11 10.81
N LEU A 363 13.59 16.28 10.34
CA LEU A 363 14.91 16.52 9.76
C LEU A 363 15.68 17.52 10.61
N LEU A 364 16.92 17.19 10.97
CA LEU A 364 17.87 18.11 11.57
C LEU A 364 18.81 18.65 10.49
N LEU A 365 18.70 19.93 10.18
CA LEU A 365 19.48 20.64 9.17
C LEU A 365 20.61 21.41 9.85
N CYS A 366 21.85 21.14 9.42
CA CYS A 366 23.04 21.78 9.98
C CYS A 366 23.63 22.77 8.98
N THR A 367 23.97 23.97 9.45
CA THR A 367 24.60 25.02 8.65
C THR A 367 25.79 25.59 9.44
N ILE A 368 27.00 25.11 9.12
CA ILE A 368 28.20 25.43 9.91
C ILE A 368 28.60 26.90 9.74
N LYS A 369 28.65 27.41 8.50
CA LYS A 369 29.05 28.81 8.22
C LYS A 369 28.11 29.84 8.85
N GLU A 370 26.83 29.49 8.96
CA GLU A 370 25.78 30.36 9.51
C GLU A 370 25.50 30.09 10.98
N ASN A 371 26.27 29.18 11.62
CA ASN A 371 26.12 28.81 13.02
C ASN A 371 24.66 28.47 13.39
N ARG A 372 23.97 27.74 12.52
CA ARG A 372 22.53 27.49 12.63
C ARG A 372 22.22 26.00 12.56
N LEU A 373 21.45 25.55 13.55
CA LEU A 373 20.97 24.19 13.69
C LEU A 373 19.44 24.24 13.73
N GLU A 374 18.77 23.63 12.76
CA GLU A 374 17.31 23.74 12.63
C GLU A 374 16.65 22.38 12.51
N VAL A 375 15.59 22.17 13.28
CA VAL A 375 14.72 21.01 13.15
C VAL A 375 13.55 21.42 12.27
N TRP A 376 13.28 20.61 11.25
CA TRP A 376 12.22 20.85 10.28
C TRP A 376 11.34 19.60 10.16
N ASN A 377 10.02 19.81 10.23
CA ASN A 377 9.06 18.83 9.76
C ASN A 377 8.51 19.29 8.39
N PRO A 378 8.91 18.62 7.29
CA PRO A 378 8.40 18.93 5.96
C PRO A 378 6.88 18.80 5.78
N CYS A 379 6.23 17.91 6.53
CA CYS A 379 4.79 17.65 6.43
C CYS A 379 3.97 18.74 7.13
N SER A 380 4.38 19.19 8.32
CA SER A 380 3.69 20.26 9.02
C SER A 380 4.15 21.65 8.57
N GLY A 381 5.31 21.75 7.94
CA GLY A 381 6.00 23.01 7.67
C GLY A 381 6.62 23.67 8.92
N GLU A 382 6.50 23.02 10.09
CA GLU A 382 7.04 23.53 11.34
C GLU A 382 8.56 23.49 11.32
N THR A 383 9.17 24.58 11.78
CA THR A 383 10.63 24.72 11.90
C THR A 383 10.98 25.27 13.26
N LYS A 384 12.03 24.73 13.89
CA LYS A 384 12.55 25.21 15.18
C LYS A 384 14.06 25.40 15.09
N LEU A 385 14.50 26.64 15.34
CA LEU A 385 15.91 26.98 15.43
C LEU A 385 16.44 26.61 16.81
N LEU A 386 17.50 25.82 16.85
CA LEU A 386 18.24 25.48 18.06
C LEU A 386 19.43 26.42 18.16
N LYS A 387 19.41 27.31 19.15
CA LYS A 387 20.54 28.19 19.43
C LYS A 387 21.64 27.40 20.15
N PRO A 388 22.93 27.61 19.82
CA PRO A 388 24.01 26.97 20.57
C PRO A 388 23.97 27.40 22.04
N ARG A 389 24.40 26.52 22.94
CA ARG A 389 24.57 26.88 24.36
C ARG A 389 25.69 27.90 24.54
N ASN A 390 26.79 27.71 23.82
CA ASN A 390 27.90 28.65 23.75
C ASN A 390 27.71 29.62 22.57
N SER A 391 28.66 30.52 22.33
CA SER A 391 28.57 31.55 21.27
C SER A 391 28.39 30.98 19.85
N TYR A 392 28.89 29.77 19.58
CA TYR A 392 28.76 29.13 18.27
C TYR A 392 28.94 27.60 18.31
N TYR A 393 28.42 26.93 17.29
CA TYR A 393 28.70 25.54 16.91
C TYR A 393 30.03 25.50 16.15
N LYS A 394 30.96 24.65 16.59
CA LYS A 394 32.23 24.47 15.89
C LYS A 394 32.00 23.63 14.63
N GLU A 395 32.87 23.77 13.63
CA GLU A 395 32.84 22.92 12.43
C GLU A 395 33.03 21.43 12.77
N SER A 396 33.71 21.16 13.88
CA SER A 396 33.95 19.83 14.43
C SER A 396 32.79 19.25 15.25
N ASN A 397 31.67 19.96 15.39
CA ASN A 397 30.52 19.47 16.18
C ASN A 397 29.79 18.34 15.43
N PHE A 398 29.42 17.31 16.19
CA PHE A 398 28.61 16.20 15.72
C PHE A 398 27.22 16.27 16.31
N PHE A 399 26.20 16.03 15.48
CA PHE A 399 24.81 16.04 15.92
C PHE A 399 24.13 14.70 15.67
N ALA A 400 23.16 14.39 16.52
CA ALA A 400 22.24 13.29 16.32
C ALA A 400 20.84 13.65 16.82
N LEU A 401 19.83 13.21 16.07
CA LEU A 401 18.42 13.41 16.37
C LEU A 401 17.79 12.07 16.78
N GLY A 402 17.13 12.06 17.92
CA GLY A 402 16.40 10.90 18.43
C GLY A 402 15.27 11.27 19.38
N TYR A 403 14.66 10.26 19.99
CA TYR A 403 13.58 10.46 20.96
C TYR A 403 13.57 9.40 22.07
N ALA A 404 13.10 9.80 23.24
CA ALA A 404 12.70 8.88 24.30
C ALA A 404 11.21 8.54 24.16
N ASN A 405 10.87 7.26 24.17
CA ASN A 405 9.47 6.85 24.17
C ASN A 405 8.92 6.85 25.60
N LYS A 406 7.94 7.70 25.90
CA LYS A 406 7.27 7.75 27.22
C LYS A 406 5.75 7.56 27.05
N SER A 407 5.05 7.27 28.14
CA SER A 407 3.58 7.11 28.13
C SER A 407 2.84 8.31 27.52
N SER A 408 3.35 9.52 27.76
CA SER A 408 2.83 10.78 27.20
C SER A 408 3.18 11.03 25.72
N GLY A 409 3.96 10.15 25.07
CA GLY A 409 4.39 10.29 23.68
C GLY A 409 5.92 10.34 23.53
N LYS A 410 6.35 10.55 22.28
CA LYS A 410 7.77 10.70 21.93
C LYS A 410 8.30 12.05 22.44
N LYS A 411 9.43 12.04 23.13
CA LYS A 411 10.15 13.26 23.56
C LYS A 411 11.44 13.37 22.78
N TYR A 412 11.43 14.25 21.77
CA TYR A 412 12.59 14.43 20.90
C TYR A 412 13.73 15.10 21.66
N LYS A 413 14.95 14.80 21.24
CA LYS A 413 16.19 15.33 21.78
C LYS A 413 17.24 15.43 20.67
N VAL A 414 18.15 16.38 20.81
CA VAL A 414 19.35 16.46 19.97
C VAL A 414 20.57 16.23 20.85
N LEU A 415 21.42 15.28 20.45
CA LEU A 415 22.76 15.14 21.00
C LEU A 415 23.70 16.03 20.19
N SER A 416 24.48 16.86 20.87
CA SER A 416 25.63 17.59 20.32
C SER A 416 26.89 17.04 20.97
N VAL A 417 27.93 16.80 20.16
CA VAL A 417 29.24 16.36 20.63
C VAL A 417 30.27 17.36 20.15
N ASP A 418 30.89 18.07 21.09
CA ASP A 418 31.97 19.00 20.83
C ASP A 418 33.30 18.24 20.80
N ARG A 419 34.03 18.36 19.69
CA ARG A 419 35.39 17.83 19.54
C ARG A 419 36.39 18.98 19.61
N PRO A 420 37.33 18.96 20.57
CA PRO A 420 38.37 19.98 20.61
C PRO A 420 39.36 19.80 19.45
N ASN A 421 39.87 20.92 18.94
CA ASN A 421 40.62 21.05 17.69
C ASN A 421 42.04 20.43 17.69
N SER A 422 42.45 19.68 18.71
CA SER A 422 43.80 19.12 18.79
C SER A 422 43.90 17.83 17.99
N GLY A 423 44.75 17.79 16.96
CA GLY A 423 45.01 16.65 16.07
C GLY A 423 45.60 15.38 16.72
N LEU A 424 45.41 15.18 18.03
CA LEU A 424 45.73 13.95 18.76
C LEU A 424 44.42 13.39 19.30
N CYS A 425 44.09 12.17 18.89
CA CYS A 425 42.79 11.49 19.03
C CYS A 425 42.39 11.10 20.47
N ILE A 426 42.80 11.85 21.50
CA ILE A 426 42.56 11.50 22.91
C ILE A 426 42.18 12.76 23.70
N SER A 427 40.99 13.30 23.45
CA SER A 427 40.47 14.44 24.23
C SER A 427 39.05 14.18 24.70
N ASN A 428 38.76 14.70 25.90
CA ASN A 428 37.46 14.60 26.55
C ASN A 428 36.41 15.32 25.71
N ASN A 429 35.62 14.56 24.93
CA ASN A 429 34.47 15.11 24.23
C ASN A 429 33.48 15.67 25.27
N GLU A 430 32.95 16.86 25.00
CA GLU A 430 31.81 17.39 25.74
C GLU A 430 30.53 17.00 25.01
N TYR A 431 29.61 16.40 25.77
CA TYR A 431 28.32 15.98 25.25
C TYR A 431 27.26 16.93 25.78
N GLU A 432 26.39 17.41 24.89
CA GLU A 432 25.26 18.24 25.26
C GLU A 432 23.98 17.63 24.72
N ILE A 433 22.90 17.75 25.49
CA ILE A 433 21.58 17.29 25.09
C ILE A 433 20.65 18.48 25.07
N TYR A 434 20.04 18.73 23.91
CA TYR A 434 18.89 19.59 23.80
C TYR A 434 17.63 18.80 24.09
N ASP A 435 16.86 19.23 25.08
CA ASP A 435 15.56 18.66 25.41
C ASP A 435 14.47 19.59 24.89
N PHE A 436 13.71 19.13 23.88
CA PHE A 436 12.66 19.96 23.28
C PHE A 436 11.57 20.31 24.28
N THR A 437 11.33 19.46 25.29
CA THR A 437 10.31 19.74 26.31
C THR A 437 10.72 20.84 27.29
N LYS A 438 12.03 21.04 27.46
CA LYS A 438 12.59 22.11 28.30
C LYS A 438 13.05 23.33 27.50
N ASP A 439 13.04 23.21 26.18
CA ASP A 439 13.53 24.22 25.24
C ASP A 439 14.98 24.66 25.52
N SER A 440 15.81 23.77 26.06
CA SER A 440 17.13 24.13 26.59
C SER A 440 18.19 23.06 26.38
N TRP A 441 19.44 23.49 26.16
CA TRP A 441 20.62 22.63 26.25
C TRP A 441 21.01 22.36 27.69
N ARG A 442 21.54 21.18 27.94
CA ARG A 442 22.26 20.85 29.17
C ARG A 442 23.51 20.02 28.85
N VAL A 443 24.55 20.21 29.65
CA VAL A 443 25.76 19.37 29.57
C VAL A 443 25.40 17.99 30.09
N HIS A 444 25.79 17.00 29.32
CA HIS A 444 25.68 15.59 29.64
C HIS A 444 27.08 15.13 30.04
N GLY A 445 27.35 15.11 31.35
CA GLY A 445 28.70 14.94 31.92
C GLY A 445 29.35 13.57 31.73
N VAL A 446 29.02 12.83 30.67
CA VAL A 446 29.60 11.53 30.37
C VAL A 446 30.83 11.74 29.47
N THR A 447 32.01 11.85 30.05
CA THR A 447 33.27 11.75 29.29
C THR A 447 33.47 10.29 28.89
N THR A 448 33.06 9.91 27.67
CA THR A 448 33.57 8.67 27.08
C THR A 448 34.84 8.98 26.29
N ASN A 449 35.89 8.16 26.46
CA ASN A 449 37.10 8.20 25.62
C ASN A 449 36.85 7.71 24.18
N ARG A 450 35.59 7.73 23.73
CA ARG A 450 35.16 7.17 22.45
C ARG A 450 35.29 8.25 21.39
N ILE A 451 36.13 7.98 20.40
CA ILE A 451 36.30 8.84 19.25
C ILE A 451 35.20 8.48 18.28
N LEU A 452 34.16 9.30 18.14
CA LEU A 452 33.27 9.21 16.99
C LEU A 452 34.15 9.52 15.75
N ILE A 453 34.34 8.64 14.78
CA ILE A 453 35.18 8.94 13.60
C ILE A 453 34.35 9.11 12.32
N GLN A 454 33.23 8.40 12.18
CA GLN A 454 32.47 8.37 10.92
C GLN A 454 31.19 9.23 10.92
N ASN A 455 30.89 9.81 9.76
CA ASN A 455 30.12 11.05 9.62
C ASN A 455 28.59 10.91 9.40
N TYR A 456 28.03 9.69 9.27
CA TYR A 456 26.59 9.53 9.04
C TYR A 456 25.93 8.60 10.05
N PRO A 457 25.54 9.13 11.22
CA PRO A 457 24.57 8.45 12.08
C PRO A 457 23.29 8.12 11.34
N VAL A 458 22.69 7.00 11.71
CA VAL A 458 21.31 6.69 11.37
C VAL A 458 20.47 6.47 12.61
N SER A 459 19.20 6.90 12.56
CA SER A 459 18.28 6.72 13.68
C SER A 459 17.28 5.62 13.39
N VAL A 460 17.16 4.67 14.32
CA VAL A 460 16.20 3.55 14.27
C VAL A 460 15.46 3.49 15.59
N LYS A 461 14.13 3.50 15.53
CA LYS A 461 13.24 3.42 16.71
C LYS A 461 13.57 4.45 17.81
N GLY A 462 14.05 5.63 17.42
CA GLY A 462 14.37 6.75 18.30
C GLY A 462 15.79 6.79 18.84
N ASN A 463 16.58 5.74 18.63
CA ASN A 463 18.00 5.69 19.00
C ASN A 463 18.88 5.90 17.77
N THR A 464 20.06 6.48 17.98
CA THR A 464 21.00 6.75 16.89
C THR A 464 22.17 5.77 16.95
N TYR A 465 22.66 5.37 15.77
CA TYR A 465 23.70 4.37 15.58
C TYR A 465 24.80 4.89 14.67
N TRP A 466 26.03 4.54 14.99
CA TRP A 466 27.23 4.87 14.23
C TRP A 466 28.12 3.64 14.08
N VAL A 467 28.88 3.61 12.99
CA VAL A 467 30.03 2.74 12.89
C VAL A 467 31.23 3.52 13.37
N ASP A 468 31.99 2.94 14.30
CA ASP A 468 33.08 3.64 14.95
C ASP A 468 34.36 2.82 15.03
N ARG A 469 35.50 3.50 15.21
CA ARG A 469 36.81 2.84 15.37
C ARG A 469 37.22 2.85 16.84
N ASN A 470 37.73 1.73 17.32
CA ASN A 470 38.32 1.68 18.65
C ASN A 470 39.79 2.11 18.53
N PRO A 471 40.24 3.20 19.18
CA PRO A 471 41.64 3.62 19.16
C PRO A 471 42.61 2.57 19.72
N GLU A 472 42.13 1.66 20.57
CA GLU A 472 42.93 0.59 21.17
C GLU A 472 43.07 -0.64 20.27
N TRP A 473 42.32 -0.70 19.15
CA TRP A 473 42.33 -1.84 18.24
C TRP A 473 43.10 -1.50 16.95
N PRO A 474 43.72 -2.50 16.26
CA PRO A 474 44.39 -2.27 14.99
C PRO A 474 43.45 -1.56 13.99
N PHE A 475 44.01 -0.69 13.14
CA PHE A 475 43.35 0.35 12.33
C PHE A 475 42.06 -0.06 11.56
N ASN A 476 41.78 -1.35 11.40
CA ASN A 476 40.67 -1.87 10.61
C ASN A 476 39.50 -2.48 11.42
N LYS A 477 39.60 -2.63 12.76
CA LYS A 477 38.47 -3.16 13.54
C LYS A 477 37.49 -2.06 13.93
N LYS A 478 36.34 -2.05 13.25
CA LYS A 478 35.19 -1.20 13.56
C LYS A 478 34.22 -1.90 14.50
N TYR A 479 33.43 -1.13 15.24
CA TYR A 479 32.31 -1.63 16.04
C TYR A 479 31.08 -0.74 15.83
N LEU A 480 29.91 -1.22 16.24
CA LEU A 480 28.68 -0.44 16.18
C LEU A 480 28.47 0.27 17.52
N LEU A 481 28.34 1.58 17.49
CA LEU A 481 28.01 2.40 18.65
C LEU A 481 26.55 2.83 18.56
N SER A 482 25.82 2.79 19.66
CA SER A 482 24.50 3.40 19.75
C SER A 482 24.42 4.41 20.89
N PHE A 483 23.50 5.36 20.75
CA PHE A 483 23.10 6.27 21.80
C PHE A 483 21.60 6.10 22.04
N ASP A 484 21.28 5.62 23.24
CA ASP A 484 19.90 5.44 23.66
C ASP A 484 19.38 6.76 24.25
N PHE A 485 18.40 7.39 23.60
CA PHE A 485 17.86 8.68 24.07
C PHE A 485 16.92 8.56 25.28
N SER A 486 16.47 7.35 25.60
CA SER A 486 15.64 7.04 26.77
C SER A 486 16.49 6.94 28.03
N THR A 487 17.62 6.23 27.96
CA THR A 487 18.58 6.10 29.07
C THR A 487 19.72 7.12 29.04
N GLU A 488 19.89 7.80 27.90
CA GLU A 488 20.95 8.77 27.59
C GLU A 488 22.35 8.19 27.76
N ARG A 489 22.54 6.96 27.28
CA ARG A 489 23.80 6.21 27.41
C ARG A 489 24.27 5.70 26.07
N PHE A 490 25.59 5.72 25.92
CA PHE A 490 26.26 5.04 24.83
C PHE A 490 26.33 3.53 25.10
N GLN A 491 26.08 2.72 24.08
CA GLN A 491 26.24 1.28 24.13
C GLN A 491 27.11 0.81 22.96
N SER A 492 28.04 -0.10 23.24
CA SER A 492 28.81 -0.77 22.18
C SER A 492 28.07 -2.05 21.81
N LEU A 493 27.85 -2.25 20.53
CA LEU A 493 27.07 -3.35 19.98
C LEU A 493 27.93 -4.20 19.04
N SER A 494 27.59 -5.48 18.96
CA SER A 494 28.31 -6.45 18.12
C SER A 494 27.90 -6.32 16.65
N LEU A 495 28.91 -6.28 15.78
CA LEU A 495 28.76 -6.52 14.35
C LEU A 495 28.34 -7.99 14.09
N PRO A 496 27.92 -8.36 12.86
CA PRO A 496 27.66 -9.76 12.53
C PRO A 496 28.87 -10.64 12.88
N GLN A 497 28.65 -11.93 13.12
CA GLN A 497 29.74 -12.89 13.38
C GLN A 497 29.49 -14.17 12.57
N PRO A 498 30.48 -14.69 11.82
CA PRO A 498 31.78 -14.06 11.54
C PRO A 498 31.64 -12.87 10.59
N PHE A 499 32.37 -11.77 10.83
CA PHE A 499 32.40 -10.61 9.94
C PHE A 499 33.84 -10.24 9.58
N PRO A 500 34.43 -10.91 8.56
CA PRO A 500 35.79 -10.67 8.12
C PRO A 500 35.94 -9.40 7.24
N TYR A 501 34.91 -8.55 7.20
CA TYR A 501 34.81 -7.43 6.27
C TYR A 501 35.15 -6.10 6.94
N VAL A 502 35.67 -5.16 6.14
CA VAL A 502 35.76 -3.75 6.54
C VAL A 502 34.38 -3.13 6.37
N VAL A 503 33.84 -2.51 7.43
CA VAL A 503 32.55 -1.83 7.37
C VAL A 503 32.68 -0.49 6.65
N ALA A 504 31.98 -0.29 5.55
CA ALA A 504 31.98 0.97 4.79
C ALA A 504 30.95 1.96 5.32
N ALA A 505 29.70 1.51 5.55
CA ALA A 505 28.59 2.42 5.84
C ALA A 505 27.43 1.75 6.58
N LEU A 506 26.53 2.59 7.11
CA LEU A 506 25.31 2.20 7.80
C LEU A 506 24.09 2.87 7.14
N SER A 507 22.97 2.15 7.07
CA SER A 507 21.70 2.62 6.53
C SER A 507 20.53 2.01 7.32
N VAL A 508 19.29 2.36 6.94
CA VAL A 508 18.05 1.89 7.56
C VAL A 508 17.15 1.24 6.53
N VAL A 509 16.64 0.06 6.87
CA VAL A 509 15.65 -0.69 6.08
C VAL A 509 14.32 -0.67 6.81
N ARG A 510 13.25 -0.31 6.07
CA ARG A 510 11.86 -0.21 6.57
C ARG A 510 11.67 0.65 7.83
N GLU A 511 12.54 1.62 8.11
CA GLU A 511 12.55 2.43 9.35
C GLU A 511 12.72 1.64 10.67
N GLU A 512 12.96 0.33 10.59
CA GLU A 512 12.94 -0.56 11.75
C GLU A 512 14.21 -1.38 11.93
N GLN A 513 14.99 -1.56 10.87
CA GLN A 513 16.16 -2.42 10.85
C GLN A 513 17.39 -1.64 10.42
N LEU A 514 18.53 -1.96 11.03
CA LEU A 514 19.82 -1.43 10.59
C LEU A 514 20.32 -2.26 9.41
N CYS A 515 20.98 -1.59 8.47
CA CYS A 515 21.60 -2.19 7.32
C CYS A 515 23.08 -1.80 7.25
N LEU A 516 23.94 -2.80 7.20
CA LEU A 516 25.39 -2.66 7.22
C LEU A 516 25.96 -3.01 5.85
N LEU A 517 26.79 -2.14 5.31
CA LEU A 517 27.58 -2.38 4.10
C LEU A 517 29.02 -2.66 4.50
N GLY A 518 29.58 -3.77 4.04
CA GLY A 518 31.00 -4.08 4.20
C GLY A 518 31.59 -4.72 2.94
N TYR A 519 32.92 -4.73 2.86
CA TYR A 519 33.67 -5.29 1.74
C TYR A 519 34.93 -6.01 2.21
N TYR A 520 35.46 -6.90 1.37
CA TYR A 520 36.73 -7.57 1.63
C TYR A 520 37.90 -6.69 1.18
N SER A 521 38.93 -6.55 2.02
CA SER A 521 40.12 -5.76 1.69
C SER A 521 41.33 -6.69 1.57
N THR A 522 41.64 -7.15 0.35
CA THR A 522 42.95 -7.73 0.00
C THR A 522 43.56 -6.99 -1.16
N GLU A 523 44.89 -6.99 -1.25
CA GLU A 523 45.66 -6.23 -2.25
C GLU A 523 45.52 -6.74 -3.70
N THR A 524 44.79 -7.85 -3.94
CA THR A 524 44.92 -8.63 -5.18
C THR A 524 43.64 -9.08 -5.89
N TYR A 525 42.42 -8.88 -5.38
CA TYR A 525 41.19 -9.31 -6.07
C TYR A 525 40.00 -8.36 -5.94
N SER A 526 39.03 -8.53 -6.83
CA SER A 526 37.76 -7.79 -6.91
C SER A 526 37.02 -7.73 -5.57
N GLU A 527 36.47 -6.55 -5.28
CA GLU A 527 35.85 -6.24 -3.99
C GLU A 527 34.37 -6.65 -4.00
N ASP A 528 34.09 -7.85 -3.48
CA ASP A 528 32.71 -8.25 -3.21
C ASP A 528 32.12 -7.34 -2.11
N LEU A 529 30.94 -6.77 -2.37
CA LEU A 529 30.17 -6.07 -1.35
C LEU A 529 29.25 -7.04 -0.63
N HIS A 530 29.21 -6.94 0.68
CA HIS A 530 28.34 -7.72 1.54
C HIS A 530 27.43 -6.79 2.31
N ILE A 531 26.12 -6.99 2.14
CA ILE A 531 25.10 -6.24 2.84
C ILE A 531 24.40 -7.14 3.85
N TRP A 532 24.27 -6.64 5.06
CA TRP A 532 23.64 -7.33 6.19
C TRP A 532 22.51 -6.48 6.74
N VAL A 533 21.44 -7.11 7.19
CA VAL A 533 20.30 -6.44 7.82
C VAL A 533 20.06 -7.08 9.18
N THR A 534 19.73 -6.27 10.19
CA THR A 534 19.43 -6.79 11.53
C THR A 534 18.11 -7.56 11.53
N THR A 535 18.11 -8.77 12.07
CA THR A 535 16.86 -9.52 12.35
C THR A 535 16.27 -9.16 13.72
N SER A 536 17.11 -8.70 14.66
CA SER A 536 16.66 -8.15 15.93
C SER A 536 17.59 -7.02 16.39
N ILE A 537 17.00 -6.00 17.04
CA ILE A 537 17.72 -4.88 17.65
C ILE A 537 17.39 -4.91 19.14
N GLY A 538 18.38 -5.19 19.97
CA GLY A 538 18.26 -5.31 21.42
C GLY A 538 19.64 -5.38 22.07
N SER A 539 19.70 -5.90 23.30
CA SER A 539 20.97 -6.13 24.01
C SER A 539 21.89 -7.10 23.29
N VAL A 540 21.31 -8.10 22.61
CA VAL A 540 22.00 -9.01 21.69
C VAL A 540 21.51 -8.71 20.29
N MET A 541 22.43 -8.33 19.40
CA MET A 541 22.10 -8.00 18.02
C MET A 541 22.30 -9.21 17.11
N SER A 542 21.31 -9.52 16.29
CA SER A 542 21.39 -10.59 15.30
C SER A 542 21.25 -10.04 13.88
N TRP A 543 21.97 -10.66 12.96
CA TRP A 543 22.12 -10.20 11.58
C TRP A 543 21.83 -11.32 10.60
N SER A 544 21.24 -10.98 9.47
CA SER A 544 21.08 -11.88 8.32
C SER A 544 21.72 -11.25 7.08
N LYS A 545 22.37 -12.07 6.27
CA LYS A 545 22.93 -11.64 5.00
C LYS A 545 21.79 -11.27 4.05
N PHE A 546 21.84 -10.07 3.49
CA PHE A 546 20.80 -9.52 2.64
C PHE A 546 21.13 -9.66 1.15
N LEU A 547 22.34 -9.24 0.77
CA LEU A 547 22.82 -9.22 -0.62
C LEU A 547 24.34 -9.39 -0.66
N THR A 548 24.84 -10.11 -1.66
CA THR A 548 26.25 -10.02 -2.09
C THR A 548 26.27 -9.38 -3.45
N VAL A 549 27.22 -8.50 -3.72
CA VAL A 549 27.45 -7.98 -5.06
C VAL A 549 28.86 -8.38 -5.47
N HIS A 550 28.98 -9.11 -6.58
CA HIS A 550 30.25 -9.61 -7.05
C HIS A 550 30.88 -8.69 -8.10
N ASN A 551 32.21 -8.71 -8.19
CA ASN A 551 33.00 -8.13 -9.28
C ASN A 551 32.73 -6.65 -9.58
N ILE A 552 32.70 -5.81 -8.54
CA ILE A 552 32.63 -4.35 -8.74
C ILE A 552 34.03 -3.84 -9.08
N ASN A 553 34.30 -3.69 -10.37
CA ASN A 553 35.46 -2.93 -10.84
C ASN A 553 35.32 -1.48 -10.31
N GLN A 554 36.34 -0.98 -9.60
CA GLN A 554 36.35 0.32 -8.89
C GLN A 554 35.51 0.40 -7.59
N GLY A 555 35.24 -0.73 -6.92
CA GLY A 555 34.52 -0.77 -5.63
C GLY A 555 34.98 0.28 -4.61
N ARG A 556 36.28 0.40 -4.34
CA ARG A 556 36.87 1.37 -3.40
C ARG A 556 36.62 2.84 -3.73
N GLU A 557 36.56 3.19 -5.01
CA GLU A 557 36.31 4.58 -5.43
C GLU A 557 34.83 4.95 -5.30
N ILE A 558 33.94 3.97 -5.44
CA ILE A 558 32.48 4.16 -5.33
C ILE A 558 32.02 4.04 -3.87
N PHE A 559 32.60 3.09 -3.12
CA PHE A 559 32.17 2.68 -1.77
C PHE A 559 33.19 3.07 -0.70
N ALA A 560 33.36 4.37 -0.52
CA ALA A 560 34.28 4.91 0.47
C ALA A 560 33.77 4.75 1.92
N ASP A 561 34.72 4.73 2.85
CA ASP A 561 34.46 4.76 4.30
C ASP A 561 33.58 5.96 4.68
N GLY A 562 32.43 5.69 5.29
CA GLY A 562 31.50 6.71 5.73
C GLY A 562 30.67 7.32 4.60
N MET A 563 30.40 6.60 3.51
CA MET A 563 29.39 6.99 2.51
C MET A 563 27.95 6.83 3.01
N SER A 564 26.98 7.44 2.33
CA SER A 564 25.55 7.17 2.53
C SER A 564 24.99 6.26 1.43
N PHE A 565 24.14 5.29 1.79
CA PHE A 565 23.45 4.41 0.83
C PHE A 565 22.03 4.06 1.30
N LEU A 566 21.21 3.55 0.39
CA LEU A 566 19.87 3.04 0.64
C LEU A 566 19.77 1.58 0.20
N ALA A 567 19.20 0.74 1.05
CA ALA A 567 18.86 -0.64 0.70
C ALA A 567 17.33 -0.77 0.52
N VAL A 568 16.91 -1.27 -0.64
CA VAL A 568 15.50 -1.53 -0.97
C VAL A 568 15.25 -3.03 -0.93
N GLU A 569 14.57 -3.47 0.13
CA GLU A 569 14.40 -4.89 0.46
C GLU A 569 13.58 -5.65 -0.58
N GLN A 570 12.47 -5.06 -1.04
CA GLN A 570 11.52 -5.70 -1.96
C GLN A 570 12.16 -6.11 -3.29
N THR A 571 13.14 -5.34 -3.75
CA THR A 571 13.82 -5.55 -5.04
C THR A 571 15.27 -5.99 -4.89
N LYS A 572 15.78 -6.14 -3.66
CA LYS A 572 17.21 -6.37 -3.36
C LYS A 572 18.15 -5.44 -4.14
N VAL A 573 17.89 -4.13 -4.03
CA VAL A 573 18.66 -3.09 -4.70
C VAL A 573 19.38 -2.24 -3.67
N LEU A 574 20.61 -1.86 -3.98
CA LEU A 574 21.34 -0.81 -3.29
C LEU A 574 21.40 0.44 -4.16
N VAL A 575 21.11 1.60 -3.57
CA VAL A 575 21.25 2.91 -4.22
C VAL A 575 22.26 3.71 -3.43
N CYS A 576 23.30 4.20 -4.08
CA CYS A 576 24.25 5.13 -3.48
C CYS A 576 24.61 6.23 -4.47
N PHE A 577 25.19 7.30 -3.96
CA PHE A 577 25.64 8.41 -4.78
C PHE A 577 27.12 8.67 -4.47
N SER A 578 27.96 8.62 -5.49
CA SER A 578 29.40 8.88 -5.39
C SER A 578 29.88 9.57 -6.65
N ASN A 579 30.87 10.46 -6.55
CA ASN A 579 31.47 11.16 -7.70
C ASN A 579 30.45 11.80 -8.67
N GLN A 580 29.37 12.38 -8.15
CA GLN A 580 28.27 12.97 -8.94
C GLN A 580 27.42 11.97 -9.74
N ILE A 581 27.61 10.67 -9.51
CA ILE A 581 26.91 9.59 -10.20
C ILE A 581 26.04 8.84 -9.19
N LEU A 582 24.81 8.55 -9.59
CA LEU A 582 23.94 7.65 -8.84
C LEU A 582 24.22 6.21 -9.29
N HIS A 583 24.55 5.35 -8.34
CA HIS A 583 24.81 3.94 -8.58
C HIS A 583 23.61 3.12 -8.08
N ILE A 584 23.09 2.27 -8.96
CA ILE A 584 22.04 1.30 -8.64
C ILE A 584 22.63 -0.10 -8.80
N VAL A 585 22.75 -0.80 -7.68
CA VAL A 585 23.52 -2.04 -7.58
C VAL A 585 22.65 -3.22 -7.19
N ARG A 586 22.88 -4.36 -7.84
CA ARG A 586 22.20 -5.65 -7.66
C ARG A 586 23.21 -6.78 -7.64
N GLU A 587 22.75 -7.97 -7.24
CA GLU A 587 23.57 -9.19 -7.05
C GLU A 587 24.56 -9.46 -8.19
N ASN A 588 24.16 -9.20 -9.44
CA ASN A 588 24.98 -9.44 -10.64
C ASN A 588 24.91 -8.29 -11.67
N ASN A 589 24.46 -7.11 -11.27
CA ASN A 589 24.29 -5.99 -12.21
C ASN A 589 24.56 -4.66 -11.51
N HIS A 590 25.37 -3.82 -12.14
CA HIS A 590 25.70 -2.48 -11.69
C HIS A 590 25.32 -1.49 -12.79
N ILE A 591 24.28 -0.70 -12.53
CA ILE A 591 23.78 0.32 -13.46
C ILE A 591 24.21 1.68 -12.93
N GLN A 592 24.92 2.44 -13.76
CA GLN A 592 25.29 3.83 -13.50
C GLN A 592 24.24 4.75 -14.12
N HIS A 593 23.72 5.68 -13.33
CA HIS A 593 22.93 6.81 -13.82
C HIS A 593 23.74 8.10 -13.66
N VAL A 594 24.06 8.71 -14.79
CA VAL A 594 24.68 10.03 -14.83
C VAL A 594 23.57 11.07 -14.71
N ASP A 595 23.71 11.99 -13.76
CA ASP A 595 22.82 13.13 -13.62
C ASP A 595 23.14 14.14 -14.75
N ASP A 596 22.25 14.26 -15.75
CA ASP A 596 22.44 15.14 -16.92
C ASP A 596 22.19 16.63 -16.61
N HIS A 597 21.84 16.99 -15.37
CA HIS A 597 21.54 18.37 -15.01
C HIS A 597 22.76 19.16 -14.53
N GLY A 598 23.49 19.71 -15.51
CA GLY A 598 24.34 20.89 -15.37
C GLY A 598 25.82 20.61 -15.16
N ARG A 599 26.57 20.45 -16.26
CA ARG A 599 28.03 20.67 -16.28
C ARG A 599 28.32 22.16 -16.11
N ASP A 600 28.32 22.66 -14.88
CA ASP A 600 29.11 23.83 -14.52
C ASP A 600 30.42 23.34 -13.89
N SER A 601 31.38 23.10 -14.77
CA SER A 601 32.72 22.63 -14.49
C SER A 601 33.55 23.72 -13.81
N THR A 602 33.51 23.83 -12.49
CA THR A 602 34.62 24.39 -11.67
C THR A 602 34.60 23.97 -10.20
N SER A 603 33.51 23.41 -9.67
CA SER A 603 33.50 22.87 -8.30
C SER A 603 33.40 21.35 -8.31
N ARG A 604 34.29 20.66 -7.58
CA ARG A 604 34.13 19.25 -7.21
C ARG A 604 32.94 19.15 -6.25
N SER A 605 31.74 19.23 -6.79
CA SER A 605 30.49 19.06 -6.06
C SER A 605 30.34 17.59 -5.66
N SER A 606 30.36 17.28 -4.37
CA SER A 606 30.05 15.95 -3.84
C SER A 606 28.69 16.00 -3.16
N CYS A 607 27.73 15.19 -3.60
CA CYS A 607 26.60 14.87 -2.73
C CYS A 607 27.16 14.23 -1.46
N SER A 608 26.76 14.73 -0.30
CA SER A 608 27.24 14.22 0.97
C SER A 608 26.29 13.19 1.57
N VAL A 609 24.98 13.26 1.29
CA VAL A 609 23.97 12.48 2.02
C VAL A 609 22.80 12.04 1.14
N LEU A 610 22.49 10.73 1.21
CA LEU A 610 21.31 10.08 0.66
C LEU A 610 20.53 9.40 1.79
N LEU A 611 19.28 9.84 2.02
CA LEU A 611 18.45 9.37 3.13
C LEU A 611 17.09 8.89 2.65
N LYS A 612 16.59 7.85 3.29
CA LYS A 612 15.18 7.48 3.22
C LYS A 612 14.40 8.42 4.14
N TYR A 613 13.38 9.06 3.60
CA TYR A 613 12.50 9.96 4.33
C TYR A 613 11.09 9.39 4.37
N VAL A 614 10.55 9.24 5.57
CA VAL A 614 9.15 8.85 5.79
C VAL A 614 8.41 10.05 6.38
N PRO A 615 7.51 10.69 5.61
CA PRO A 615 6.60 11.72 6.08
C PRO A 615 5.91 11.38 7.41
N SER A 616 5.91 12.32 8.36
CA SER A 616 5.28 12.15 9.68
C SER A 616 4.47 13.37 10.09
N LEU A 617 3.34 13.14 10.76
CA LEU A 617 2.54 14.18 11.40
C LEU A 617 3.06 14.56 12.80
N ALA A 618 4.21 14.04 13.21
CA ALA A 618 4.84 14.39 14.48
C ALA A 618 5.04 15.91 14.64
N GLN A 619 4.74 16.42 15.83
CA GLN A 619 4.96 17.84 16.12
C GLN A 619 6.34 18.07 16.69
N ILE A 620 6.92 19.22 16.33
CA ILE A 620 8.09 19.75 17.03
C ILE A 620 7.58 20.36 18.35
N GLN A 621 8.04 19.80 19.48
CA GLN A 621 7.62 20.19 20.83
C GLN A 621 8.05 21.60 21.21
#